data_AF-A0A1V1P549-F1
#
_entry.id   AF-A0A1V1P549-F1
#
_cell.length_a   1.000
_cell.length_b   1.000
_cell.length_c   1.000
_cell.angle_alpha   90.00
_cell.angle_beta   90.00
_cell.angle_gamma   90.00
#
_symmetry.space_group_name_H-M   'P 1'
#
loop_
_entity.id
_entity.type
_entity.pdbx_description
1 polymer ?
#
loop_
_entity_poly.entity_id
_entity_poly.type
_entity_poly.pdbx_seq_one_letter_code
_entity_poly.pdbx_strand_id
1 'polypeptide(L)'
;MVLYYLSEYQSNNLPPDELIDTNIASDYGKIKKLFALQKPFRNSQVLEELMTSGETPATLTPQFSFERDFNRNDFVSLLFYLGLISIKEDHLDALIFSIPNYVIKSLYRSYFIDFIKSEQH
;
A
#
# COMPACT_ATOMS: atom_id res chain seq x y z
N MET A 1 -0.27 8.39 13.08
CA MET A 1 -1.56 7.67 13.18
C MET A 1 -1.91 7.28 14.61
N VAL A 2 -1.26 6.29 15.24
CA VAL A 2 -1.66 5.85 16.60
C VAL A 2 -1.53 6.97 17.63
N LEU A 3 -0.39 7.68 17.63
CA LEU A 3 -0.18 8.81 18.54
C LEU A 3 -1.13 9.99 18.25
N TYR A 4 -1.41 10.26 16.98
CA TYR A 4 -2.41 11.27 16.58
C TYR A 4 -3.81 10.89 17.10
N TYR A 5 -4.24 9.65 16.84
CA TYR A 5 -5.53 9.14 17.31
C TYR A 5 -5.65 9.22 18.83
N LEU A 6 -4.61 8.79 19.56
CA LEU A 6 -4.60 8.87 21.02
C LEU A 6 -4.62 10.31 21.51
N SER A 7 -3.90 11.23 20.86
CA SER A 7 -3.88 12.65 21.20
C SER A 7 -5.25 13.31 21.00
N GLU A 8 -5.91 13.04 19.87
CA GLU A 8 -7.25 13.54 19.56
C GLU A 8 -8.30 12.96 20.51
N TYR A 9 -8.23 11.65 20.76
CA TYR A 9 -9.12 10.99 21.70
C TYR A 9 -8.94 11.50 23.12
N GLN A 10 -7.71 11.75 23.57
CA GLN A 10 -7.45 12.33 24.89
C GLN A 10 -7.98 13.76 25.01
N SER A 11 -7.96 14.54 23.93
CA SER A 11 -8.35 15.96 23.95
C SER A 11 -9.87 16.14 23.83
N ASN A 12 -10.51 15.35 22.95
CA ASN A 12 -11.92 15.53 22.57
C ASN A 12 -12.85 14.44 23.12
N ASN A 13 -12.28 13.39 23.74
CA ASN A 13 -12.98 12.18 24.20
C ASN A 13 -13.77 11.47 23.07
N LEU A 14 -13.39 11.75 21.83
CA LEU A 14 -13.99 11.28 20.59
C LEU A 14 -12.87 10.88 19.62
N PRO A 15 -13.09 9.86 18.78
CA PRO A 15 -12.13 9.57 17.71
C PRO A 15 -12.01 10.78 16.77
N PRO A 16 -10.84 11.00 16.15
CA PRO A 16 -10.68 12.06 15.16
C PRO A 16 -11.61 11.83 13.96
N ASP A 17 -12.20 12.91 13.46
CA ASP A 17 -13.05 12.90 12.26
C ASP A 17 -12.24 12.52 11.01
N GLU A 18 -10.96 12.92 10.95
CA GLU A 18 -10.04 12.57 9.87
C GLU A 18 -8.92 11.66 10.39
N LEU A 19 -8.95 10.38 9.98
CA LEU A 19 -7.91 9.41 10.34
C LEU A 19 -6.60 9.60 9.56
N ILE A 20 -6.64 10.36 8.48
CA ILE A 20 -5.49 10.66 7.63
C ILE A 20 -4.79 11.88 8.21
N ASP A 21 -3.88 11.68 9.16
CA ASP A 21 -3.11 12.82 9.68
C ASP A 21 -2.09 13.34 8.65
N THR A 22 -2.12 14.66 8.48
CA THR A 22 -1.39 15.42 7.46
C THR A 22 0.12 15.31 7.64
N ASN A 23 0.63 14.94 8.82
CA ASN A 23 2.05 14.71 9.06
C ASN A 23 2.60 13.47 8.33
N ILE A 24 1.73 12.55 7.89
CA ILE A 24 2.14 11.38 7.10
C ILE A 24 2.15 11.67 5.60
N ALA A 25 1.66 12.84 5.16
CA ALA A 25 1.67 13.22 3.74
C ALA A 25 3.07 13.17 3.10
N SER A 26 4.11 13.52 3.86
CA SER A 26 5.51 13.42 3.41
C SER A 26 5.93 11.96 3.17
N ASP A 27 5.53 11.06 4.06
CA ASP A 27 5.84 9.63 3.94
C ASP A 27 5.02 8.98 2.82
N TYR A 28 3.81 9.46 2.56
CA TYR A 28 3.03 9.10 1.37
C TYR A 28 3.78 9.47 0.09
N GLY A 29 4.42 10.64 0.03
CA GLY A 29 5.27 11.02 -1.11
C GLY A 29 6.41 10.03 -1.37
N LYS A 30 7.02 9.47 -0.32
CA LYS A 30 8.06 8.44 -0.46
C LYS A 30 7.48 7.11 -0.94
N ILE A 31 6.31 6.71 -0.44
CA ILE A 31 5.59 5.49 -0.88
C ILE A 31 5.18 5.61 -2.35
N LYS A 32 4.67 6.77 -2.79
CA LYS A 32 4.34 7.01 -4.20
C LYS A 32 5.57 6.88 -5.11
N LYS A 33 6.71 7.42 -4.69
CA LYS A 33 7.98 7.24 -5.40
C LYS A 33 8.38 5.77 -5.47
N LEU A 34 8.20 5.02 -4.38
CA LEU A 34 8.48 3.58 -4.31
C LEU A 34 7.62 2.77 -5.30
N PHE A 35 6.34 3.10 -5.46
CA PHE A 35 5.47 2.46 -6.47
C PHE A 35 5.92 2.73 -7.91
N ALA A 36 6.54 3.89 -8.15
CA ALA A 36 7.07 4.26 -9.46
C ALA A 36 8.46 3.65 -9.76
N LEU A 37 9.12 2.98 -8.79
CA LEU A 37 10.46 2.41 -9.00
C LEU A 37 10.42 1.17 -9.91
N GLN A 38 11.52 1.01 -10.68
CA GLN A 38 11.90 -0.14 -11.49
C GLN A 38 11.00 -0.53 -12.68
N LYS A 39 9.73 -0.89 -12.45
CA LYS A 39 8.82 -1.44 -13.48
C LYS A 39 7.38 -0.96 -13.23
N PRO A 40 7.08 0.33 -13.52
CA PRO A 40 5.80 0.97 -13.15
C PRO A 40 4.57 0.21 -13.66
N PHE A 41 4.64 -0.40 -14.85
CA PHE A 41 3.55 -1.19 -15.42
C PHE A 41 3.19 -2.45 -14.62
N ARG A 42 4.19 -3.16 -14.05
CA ARG A 42 3.91 -4.36 -13.24
C ARG A 42 3.41 -3.99 -11.85
N ASN A 43 3.97 -2.93 -11.28
CA ASN A 43 3.51 -2.42 -9.99
C ASN A 43 2.07 -1.94 -10.12
N SER A 44 1.73 -1.20 -11.19
CA SER A 44 0.37 -0.72 -11.43
C SER A 44 -0.64 -1.86 -11.57
N GLN A 45 -0.29 -3.00 -12.17
CA GLN A 45 -1.18 -4.18 -12.22
C GLN A 45 -1.51 -4.74 -10.84
N VAL A 46 -0.53 -4.88 -9.93
CA VAL A 46 -0.79 -5.34 -8.55
C VAL A 46 -1.67 -4.34 -7.81
N LEU A 47 -1.42 -3.05 -8.01
CA LEU A 47 -2.23 -1.99 -7.39
C LEU A 47 -3.65 -1.96 -7.94
N GLU A 48 -3.82 -2.13 -9.25
CA GLU A 48 -5.12 -2.22 -9.91
C GLU A 48 -5.90 -3.44 -9.40
N GLU A 49 -5.25 -4.60 -9.29
CA GLU A 49 -5.83 -5.81 -8.72
C GLU A 49 -6.35 -5.55 -7.29
N LEU A 50 -5.48 -5.06 -6.39
CA LEU A 50 -5.85 -4.69 -5.03
C LEU A 50 -6.98 -3.65 -4.94
N MET A 51 -7.11 -2.77 -5.94
CA MET A 51 -8.16 -1.75 -5.99
C MET A 51 -9.49 -2.27 -6.56
N THR A 52 -9.43 -3.26 -7.44
CA THR A 52 -10.59 -3.79 -8.19
C THR A 52 -11.15 -5.08 -7.56
N SER A 53 -10.32 -6.11 -7.41
CA SER A 53 -10.68 -7.37 -6.77
C SER A 53 -10.63 -7.29 -5.24
N GLY A 54 -9.83 -6.37 -4.70
CA GLY A 54 -9.58 -6.24 -3.26
C GLY A 54 -8.46 -7.15 -2.74
N GLU A 55 -7.94 -8.04 -3.60
CA GLU A 55 -7.07 -9.15 -3.21
C GLU A 55 -6.01 -9.43 -4.27
N THR A 56 -4.82 -9.86 -3.85
CA THR A 56 -3.75 -10.27 -4.77
C THR A 56 -3.04 -11.52 -4.24
N PRO A 57 -2.93 -12.60 -5.02
CA PRO A 57 -2.19 -13.79 -4.62
C PRO A 57 -0.69 -13.58 -4.82
N ALA A 58 0.16 -14.01 -3.89
CA ALA A 58 1.61 -14.03 -4.09
C ALA A 58 2.32 -15.01 -3.15
N THR A 59 3.58 -15.31 -3.48
CA THR A 59 4.52 -15.99 -2.57
C THR A 59 5.46 -14.95 -1.95
N LEU A 60 5.68 -15.01 -0.63
CA LEU A 60 6.62 -14.10 0.01
C LEU A 60 8.07 -14.42 -0.37
N THR A 61 8.77 -13.42 -0.90
CA THR A 61 10.21 -13.50 -1.10
C THR A 61 10.91 -13.10 0.20
N PRO A 62 11.83 -13.92 0.75
CA PRO A 62 12.56 -13.60 1.98
C PRO A 62 13.61 -12.51 1.77
N GLN A 63 14.08 -12.31 0.53
CA GLN A 63 15.04 -11.28 0.18
C GLN A 63 14.79 -10.77 -1.24
N PHE A 64 14.49 -9.48 -1.37
CA PHE A 64 14.46 -8.77 -2.64
C PHE A 64 15.74 -7.95 -2.81
N SER A 65 16.28 -7.92 -4.02
CA SER A 65 17.43 -7.07 -4.36
C SER A 65 17.02 -6.14 -5.49
N PHE A 66 17.30 -4.86 -5.32
CA PHE A 66 17.09 -3.86 -6.37
C PHE A 66 18.12 -3.98 -7.51
N GLU A 67 19.17 -4.79 -7.34
CA GLU A 67 20.20 -5.07 -8.34
C GLU A 67 19.88 -6.30 -9.21
N ARG A 68 18.84 -7.07 -8.85
CA ARG A 68 18.33 -8.23 -9.61
C ARG A 68 16.97 -7.90 -10.25
N ASP A 69 16.47 -8.80 -11.09
CA ASP A 69 15.12 -8.68 -11.66
C ASP A 69 14.05 -8.65 -10.57
N PHE A 70 13.56 -7.45 -10.28
CA PHE A 70 12.44 -7.23 -9.38
C PHE A 70 11.14 -7.73 -10.03
N ASN A 71 10.54 -8.75 -9.42
CA ASN A 71 9.35 -9.41 -9.94
C ASN A 71 8.09 -9.04 -9.15
N ARG A 72 6.93 -9.57 -9.58
CA ARG A 72 5.63 -9.29 -8.96
C ARG A 72 5.58 -9.73 -7.49
N ASN A 73 6.13 -10.90 -7.16
CA ASN A 73 6.18 -11.41 -5.78
C ASN A 73 7.09 -10.55 -4.91
N ASP A 74 8.19 -10.02 -5.45
CA ASP A 74 9.05 -9.08 -4.72
C ASP A 74 8.32 -7.78 -4.39
N PHE A 75 7.51 -7.27 -5.33
CA PHE A 75 6.67 -6.09 -5.09
C PHE A 75 5.61 -6.36 -4.02
N VAL A 76 4.86 -7.45 -4.13
CA VAL A 76 3.85 -7.83 -3.12
C VAL A 76 4.49 -8.05 -1.75
N SER A 77 5.66 -8.70 -1.70
CA SER A 77 6.43 -8.87 -0.46
C SER A 77 6.86 -7.55 0.14
N LEU A 78 7.33 -6.60 -0.69
CA LEU A 78 7.70 -5.25 -0.24
C LEU A 78 6.49 -4.51 0.34
N LEU A 79 5.33 -4.56 -0.30
CA LEU A 79 4.10 -3.96 0.22
C LEU A 79 3.70 -4.58 1.57
N PHE A 80 3.83 -5.90 1.69
CA PHE A 80 3.53 -6.63 2.92
C PHE A 80 4.48 -6.23 4.06
N TYR A 81 5.79 -6.22 3.83
CA TYR A 81 6.77 -5.84 4.85
C TYR A 81 6.68 -4.36 5.26
N LEU A 82 6.18 -3.49 4.38
CA LEU A 82 5.86 -2.10 4.71
C LEU A 82 4.51 -1.93 5.42
N GLY A 83 3.73 -3.01 5.59
CA GLY A 83 2.42 -2.97 6.25
C GLY A 83 1.31 -2.33 5.40
N LEU A 84 1.51 -2.20 4.08
CA LEU A 84 0.52 -1.62 3.16
C LEU A 84 -0.53 -2.66 2.72
N ILE A 85 -0.18 -3.93 2.77
CA ILE A 85 -1.10 -5.06 2.60
C ILE A 85 -0.87 -6.06 3.74
N SER A 86 -1.87 -6.90 4.01
CA SER A 86 -1.78 -7.98 5.00
C SER A 86 -2.26 -9.29 4.39
N ILE A 87 -1.78 -10.40 4.94
CA ILE A 87 -2.30 -11.73 4.62
C ILE A 87 -3.76 -11.78 5.06
N LYS A 88 -4.64 -12.13 4.12
CA LYS A 88 -6.06 -12.39 4.32
C LYS A 88 -6.29 -13.89 4.51
N GLU A 89 -5.73 -14.70 3.62
CA GLU A 89 -5.89 -16.16 3.58
C GLU A 89 -4.59 -16.84 3.16
N ASP A 90 -4.46 -18.11 3.55
CA ASP A 90 -3.35 -18.99 3.18
C ASP A 90 -3.91 -20.15 2.34
N HIS A 91 -3.47 -20.25 1.08
CA HIS A 91 -3.79 -21.36 0.19
C HIS A 91 -2.53 -22.16 -0.13
N LEU A 92 -2.72 -23.42 -0.52
CA LEU A 92 -1.64 -24.38 -0.79
C LEU A 92 -0.57 -23.86 -1.76
N ASP A 93 -0.95 -23.05 -2.75
CA ASP A 93 -0.06 -22.57 -3.80
C ASP A 93 0.41 -21.11 -3.62
N ALA A 94 -0.30 -20.31 -2.81
CA ALA A 94 -0.03 -18.89 -2.61
C ALA A 94 -0.75 -18.31 -1.38
N LEU A 95 -0.20 -17.22 -0.84
CA LEU A 95 -0.87 -16.38 0.15
C LEU A 95 -1.76 -15.37 -0.57
N ILE A 96 -2.94 -15.09 -0.02
CA ILE A 96 -3.81 -14.02 -0.49
C ILE A 96 -3.59 -12.80 0.38
N PHE A 97 -3.30 -11.66 -0.27
CA PHE A 97 -3.09 -10.39 0.39
C PHE A 97 -4.23 -9.42 0.12
N SER A 98 -4.61 -8.63 1.12
CA SER A 98 -5.61 -7.57 0.99
C SER A 98 -5.15 -6.30 1.71
N ILE A 99 -5.78 -5.16 1.39
CA ILE A 99 -5.55 -3.89 2.08
C ILE A 99 -6.09 -3.98 3.53
N PRO A 100 -5.27 -3.71 4.56
CA PRO A 100 -5.61 -4.03 5.94
C PRO A 100 -6.58 -3.05 6.61
N ASN A 101 -6.61 -1.79 6.17
CA ASN A 101 -7.42 -0.75 6.81
C ASN A 101 -7.78 0.41 5.87
N TYR A 102 -8.69 1.27 6.36
CA TYR A 102 -9.21 2.42 5.62
C TYR A 102 -8.14 3.44 5.21
N VAL A 103 -7.16 3.72 6.07
CA VAL A 103 -6.11 4.72 5.80
C VAL A 103 -5.28 4.30 4.60
N ILE A 104 -4.86 3.03 4.56
CA ILE A 104 -4.08 2.51 3.43
C ILE A 104 -4.93 2.45 2.15
N LYS A 105 -6.23 2.11 2.27
CA LYS A 105 -7.16 2.14 1.12
C LYS A 105 -7.26 3.54 0.51
N SER A 106 -7.34 4.57 1.35
CA SER A 106 -7.35 5.97 0.90
C SER A 106 -6.04 6.37 0.25
N LEU A 107 -4.89 5.92 0.78
CA LEU A 107 -3.57 6.14 0.17
C LEU A 107 -3.49 5.57 -1.25
N TYR A 108 -3.91 4.31 -1.44
CA TYR A 108 -3.92 3.67 -2.76
C TYR A 108 -4.84 4.40 -3.73
N ARG A 109 -6.04 4.82 -3.30
CA ARG A 109 -6.95 5.64 -4.13
C ARG A 109 -6.28 6.93 -4.59
N SER A 110 -5.64 7.68 -3.68
CA SER A 110 -4.97 8.93 -4.03
C SER A 110 -3.81 8.70 -5.01
N TYR A 111 -3.00 7.66 -4.82
CA TYR A 111 -1.94 7.33 -5.78
C TYR A 111 -2.49 6.96 -7.15
N PHE A 112 -3.50 6.09 -7.21
CA PHE A 112 -4.05 5.62 -8.48
C PHE A 112 -4.68 6.76 -9.29
N ILE A 113 -5.39 7.68 -8.62
CA ILE A 113 -5.91 8.90 -9.25
C ILE A 113 -4.78 9.76 -9.81
N ASP A 114 -3.71 9.97 -9.06
CA ASP A 114 -2.56 10.76 -9.53
C ASP A 114 -1.83 10.08 -10.69
N PHE A 115 -1.68 8.75 -10.63
CA PHE A 115 -1.08 7.94 -11.69
C PHE A 115 -1.85 8.08 -13.02
N ILE A 116 -3.18 7.91 -13.00
CA ILE A 116 -4.04 8.11 -14.18
C ILE A 116 -3.87 9.51 -14.77
N LYS A 117 -3.82 10.54 -13.91
CA LYS A 117 -3.62 11.93 -14.37
C LYS A 117 -2.26 12.13 -15.04
N SER A 118 -1.21 11.48 -14.53
CA SER A 118 0.15 11.61 -15.06
C SER A 118 0.37 10.88 -16.40
N GLU A 119 -0.40 9.84 -16.72
CA GLU A 119 -0.31 9.15 -18.02
C GLU A 119 -1.09 9.84 -19.16
N GLN A 120 -1.88 10.88 -18.86
CA GLN A 120 -2.58 11.68 -19.87
C GLN A 120 -1.80 12.93 -20.34
N HIS A 121 -0.52 13.06 -19.98
CA HIS A 121 0.40 14.11 -20.41
C HIS A 121 1.71 13.49 -20.91
#